data_AF-A0A5D0NJ14-F1
#
_entry.id   AF-A0A5D0NJ14-F1
#
_cell.length_a   1.000
_cell.length_b   1.000
_cell.length_c   1.000
_cell.angle_alpha   90.00
_cell.angle_beta   90.00
_cell.angle_gamma   90.00
#
_symmetry.space_group_name_H-M   'P 1'
#
loop_
_entity.id
_entity.type
_entity.pdbx_description
1 polymer ?
#
loop_
_entity_poly.entity_id
_entity_poly.type
_entity_poly.pdbx_seq_one_letter_code
_entity_poly.pdbx_strand_id
1 'polypeptide(L)'
;MRTELDEMFAAAGLKAPRDITECSTLLTSREIVLHTDAIAPLPMLIGVRDNLLDMLPLHLDTVPRAIGITLPADRSVSHEARVLVDALTE
;
A
#
# COMPACT_ATOMS: atom_id res chain seq x y z
N MET A 1 -3.99 -3.08 7.40
CA MET A 1 -4.84 -2.90 6.21
C MET A 1 -6.24 -3.49 6.38
N ARG A 2 -6.42 -4.79 6.63
CA ARG A 2 -7.77 -5.36 6.79
C ARG A 2 -8.56 -4.72 7.95
N THR A 3 -8.00 -4.71 9.15
CA THR A 3 -8.64 -4.10 10.32
C THR A 3 -8.97 -2.63 10.09
N GLU A 4 -8.04 -1.87 9.51
CA GLU A 4 -8.25 -0.44 9.19
C GLU A 4 -9.44 -0.25 8.24
N LEU A 5 -9.57 -1.06 7.18
CA LEU A 5 -10.72 -0.97 6.27
C LEU A 5 -12.02 -1.31 6.99
N ASP A 6 -12.07 -2.38 7.78
CA ASP A 6 -13.28 -2.75 8.52
C ASP A 6 -13.70 -1.64 9.49
N GLU A 7 -12.75 -1.00 10.17
CA GLU A 7 -12.96 0.17 11.03
C GLU A 7 -13.50 1.37 10.24
N MET A 8 -12.98 1.63 9.04
CA MET A 8 -13.46 2.71 8.17
C MET A 8 -14.90 2.49 7.71
N PHE A 9 -15.25 1.27 7.28
CA PHE A 9 -16.63 0.93 6.92
C PHE A 9 -17.55 1.10 8.13
N ALA A 10 -17.15 0.62 9.31
CA ALA A 10 -17.92 0.76 10.53
C ALA A 10 -18.12 2.24 10.92
N ALA A 11 -17.08 3.07 10.84
CA ALA A 11 -17.14 4.51 11.12
C ALA A 11 -18.11 5.25 10.17
N ALA A 12 -18.24 4.78 8.93
CA ALA A 12 -19.20 5.29 7.96
C ALA A 12 -20.63 4.69 8.13
N GLY A 13 -20.87 3.85 9.13
CA GLY A 13 -22.15 3.15 9.33
C GLY A 13 -22.44 2.07 8.29
N LEU A 14 -21.41 1.64 7.54
CA LEU A 14 -21.50 0.60 6.52
C LEU A 14 -21.10 -0.76 7.08
N LYS A 15 -21.59 -1.83 6.45
CA LYS A 15 -21.15 -3.19 6.75
C LYS A 15 -19.84 -3.47 6.02
N ALA A 16 -18.93 -4.20 6.67
CA ALA A 16 -17.73 -4.70 6.01
C ALA A 16 -18.08 -5.53 4.77
N PRO A 17 -17.25 -5.50 3.70
CA PRO A 17 -17.42 -6.34 2.53
C PRO A 17 -17.44 -7.83 2.91
N ARG A 18 -18.19 -8.64 2.16
CA ARG A 18 -18.30 -10.10 2.39
C ARG A 18 -17.57 -10.93 1.35
N ASP A 19 -17.50 -10.44 0.12
CA ASP A 19 -16.78 -11.09 -0.97
C ASP A 19 -15.38 -10.49 -1.04
N ILE A 20 -14.43 -11.16 -0.37
CA ILE A 20 -13.08 -10.66 -0.15
C ILE A 20 -12.09 -11.70 -0.60
N THR A 21 -11.14 -11.26 -1.44
CA THR A 21 -9.92 -12.00 -1.73
C THR A 21 -8.77 -11.39 -0.94
N GLU A 22 -8.10 -12.19 -0.13
CA GLU A 22 -6.90 -11.76 0.59
C GLU A 22 -5.64 -12.09 -0.21
N CYS A 23 -4.85 -11.07 -0.51
CA CYS A 23 -3.59 -11.21 -1.24
C CYS A 23 -2.55 -10.26 -0.63
N SER A 24 -1.35 -10.79 -0.33
CA SER A 24 -0.25 -10.04 0.28
C SER A 24 0.72 -9.44 -0.74
N THR A 25 0.60 -9.82 -2.01
CA THR A 25 1.54 -9.42 -3.07
C THR A 25 0.89 -8.41 -4.00
N LEU A 26 1.46 -7.21 -4.06
CA LEU A 26 0.92 -6.10 -4.84
C LEU A 26 0.83 -6.41 -6.34
N LEU A 27 1.81 -7.17 -6.88
CA LEU A 27 1.78 -7.62 -8.28
C LEU A 27 0.59 -8.54 -8.56
N THR A 28 0.26 -9.46 -7.65
CA THR A 28 -0.89 -10.35 -7.81
C THR A 28 -2.20 -9.61 -7.57
N SER A 29 -2.26 -8.72 -6.58
CA SER A 29 -3.43 -7.86 -6.35
C SER A 29 -3.77 -7.03 -7.60
N ARG A 30 -2.76 -6.48 -8.27
CA ARG A 30 -2.92 -5.76 -9.55
C ARG A 30 -3.60 -6.65 -10.60
N GLU A 31 -3.07 -7.86 -10.84
CA GLU A 31 -3.64 -8.77 -11.84
C GLU A 31 -5.07 -9.21 -11.50
N ILE A 32 -5.39 -9.39 -10.21
CA ILE A 32 -6.77 -9.68 -9.77
C ILE A 32 -7.69 -8.52 -10.14
N VAL A 33 -7.30 -7.27 -9.83
CA VAL A 33 -8.11 -6.07 -10.15
C VAL A 33 -8.25 -5.90 -11.67
N LEU A 34 -7.22 -6.20 -12.46
CA LEU A 34 -7.27 -6.07 -13.93
C LEU A 34 -8.19 -7.08 -14.61
N HIS A 35 -8.33 -8.28 -14.02
CA HIS A 35 -9.03 -9.40 -14.64
C HIS A 35 -10.37 -9.74 -13.98
N THR A 36 -10.82 -8.92 -13.03
CA THR A 36 -12.09 -9.10 -12.32
C THR A 36 -12.75 -7.74 -12.07
N ASP A 37 -13.97 -7.75 -11.55
CA ASP A 37 -14.66 -6.53 -11.11
C ASP A 37 -14.29 -6.13 -9.66
N ALA A 38 -13.17 -6.63 -9.13
CA ALA A 38 -12.73 -6.34 -7.78
C ALA A 38 -12.22 -4.90 -7.64
N ILE A 39 -12.53 -4.28 -6.52
CA ILE A 39 -11.92 -3.02 -6.08
C ILE A 39 -10.90 -3.34 -4.99
N ALA A 40 -9.75 -2.67 -5.01
CA ALA A 40 -8.71 -2.87 -4.01
C ALA A 40 -8.08 -1.54 -3.60
N PRO A 41 -7.78 -1.36 -2.31
CA PRO A 41 -6.83 -0.34 -1.90
C PRO A 41 -5.43 -0.77 -2.30
N LEU A 42 -4.73 0.09 -3.04
CA LEU A 42 -3.34 -0.08 -3.43
C LEU A 42 -2.51 1.09 -2.90
N PRO A 43 -1.21 0.90 -2.62
CA PRO A 43 -0.32 2.03 -2.35
C PRO A 43 -0.38 3.02 -3.52
N MET A 44 -0.54 4.31 -3.21
CA MET A 44 -0.68 5.36 -4.24
C MET A 44 0.45 5.33 -5.28
N LEU A 45 1.69 5.05 -4.86
CA LEU A 45 2.84 4.96 -5.76
C LEU A 45 2.71 3.86 -6.84
N ILE A 46 1.85 2.87 -6.62
CA ILE A 46 1.54 1.81 -7.57
C ILE A 46 0.32 2.21 -8.38
N GLY A 47 -0.81 2.50 -7.72
CA GLY A 47 -2.08 2.76 -8.41
C GLY A 47 -2.02 3.97 -9.36
N VAL A 48 -1.41 5.09 -8.94
CA VAL A 48 -1.34 6.33 -9.74
C VAL A 48 -0.44 6.18 -10.98
N ARG A 49 0.48 5.22 -10.98
CA ARG A 49 1.43 4.99 -12.08
C ARG A 49 1.02 3.87 -13.02
N ASP A 50 -0.12 3.23 -12.76
CA ASP A 50 -0.58 2.09 -13.53
C ASP A 50 -1.57 2.52 -14.61
N ASN A 51 -1.15 2.45 -15.87
CA ASN A 51 -1.95 2.90 -17.00
C ASN A 51 -3.18 2.01 -17.29
N LEU A 52 -3.30 0.87 -16.61
CA LEU A 52 -4.42 -0.07 -16.79
C LEU A 52 -5.41 -0.02 -15.63
N LEU A 53 -5.14 0.77 -14.59
CA LEU A 53 -6.01 0.93 -13.43
C LEU A 53 -6.56 2.35 -13.38
N ASP A 54 -7.77 2.47 -12.88
CA ASP A 54 -8.40 3.76 -12.63
C ASP A 54 -8.62 3.96 -11.14
N MET A 55 -8.41 5.19 -10.68
CA MET A 55 -8.61 5.55 -9.29
C MET A 55 -10.07 5.92 -9.06
N LEU A 56 -10.73 5.24 -8.12
CA LEU A 56 -12.06 5.64 -7.70
C LEU A 56 -12.01 7.06 -7.09
N PRO A 57 -12.99 7.94 -7.39
CA PRO A 57 -13.03 9.31 -6.89
C PRO A 57 -13.49 9.35 -5.42
N LEU A 58 -12.75 8.67 -4.56
CA LEU A 58 -13.09 8.41 -3.17
C LEU A 58 -11.87 8.79 -2.31
N HIS A 59 -12.10 9.59 -1.27
CA HIS A 59 -11.07 9.90 -0.30
C HIS A 59 -11.21 8.96 0.89
N LEU A 60 -10.12 8.27 1.21
CA LEU A 60 -9.99 7.49 2.42
C LEU A 60 -9.10 8.28 3.37
N ASP A 61 -9.62 8.62 4.55
CA ASP A 61 -8.83 9.19 5.66
C ASP A 61 -7.87 8.10 6.17
N THR A 62 -6.79 7.89 5.42
CA THR A 62 -5.74 6.93 5.76
C THR A 62 -4.64 7.64 6.52
N VAL A 63 -4.08 6.96 7.52
CA VAL A 63 -2.87 7.46 8.18
C VAL A 63 -1.72 7.39 7.17
N PRO A 64 -1.06 8.51 6.84
CA PRO A 64 0.11 8.50 5.97
C PRO A 64 1.15 7.57 6.58
N ARG A 65 1.49 6.49 5.88
CA ARG A 65 2.57 5.60 6.31
C ARG A 65 3.88 6.16 5.83
N ALA A 66 4.71 6.59 6.76
CA ALA A 66 6.09 6.97 6.46
C ALA A 66 6.84 5.75 5.90
N ILE A 67 7.45 5.91 4.74
CA ILE A 67 8.42 4.95 4.21
C ILE A 67 9.77 5.41 4.74
N GLY A 68 10.49 4.48 5.38
CA GLY A 68 11.76 4.78 6.03
C GLY A 68 12.81 3.71 5.77
N ILE A 69 14.02 4.00 6.24
CA ILE A 69 15.18 3.11 6.12
C ILE A 69 15.42 2.49 7.48
N THR A 70 15.45 1.15 7.54
CA THR A 70 15.81 0.42 8.77
C THR A 70 17.28 0.01 8.70
N LEU A 71 18.05 0.38 9.72
CA LEU A 71 19.47 0.08 9.82
C LEU A 71 19.73 -0.95 10.94
N PRO A 72 20.76 -1.81 10.82
CA PRO A 72 21.20 -2.67 11.92
C PRO A 72 21.52 -1.84 13.16
N ALA A 73 20.99 -2.24 14.32
CA ALA A 73 21.19 -1.53 15.58
C ALA A 73 22.56 -1.82 16.20
N ASP A 74 23.13 -2.99 15.91
CA ASP A 74 24.27 -3.59 16.59
C ASP A 74 25.56 -3.56 15.77
N ARG A 75 25.51 -3.07 14.53
CA ARG A 75 26.68 -2.99 13.65
C ARG A 75 26.63 -1.80 12.71
N SER A 76 27.81 -1.32 12.34
CA SER A 76 27.95 -0.33 11.27
C SER A 76 27.58 -0.92 9.91
N VAL A 77 26.96 -0.11 9.07
CA VAL A 77 26.78 -0.40 7.64
C VAL A 77 28.06 -0.07 6.86
N SER A 78 28.27 -0.74 5.71
CA SER A 78 29.45 -0.49 4.86
C SER A 78 29.43 0.92 4.27
N HIS A 79 30.55 1.34 3.67
CA HIS A 79 30.61 2.64 3.00
C HIS A 79 29.58 2.72 1.86
N GLU A 80 29.48 1.68 1.05
CA GLU A 80 28.57 1.59 -0.11
C GLU A 80 27.11 1.65 0.33
N ALA A 81 26.78 0.99 1.45
CA ALA A 81 25.43 1.04 2.02
C ALA A 81 25.07 2.45 2.51
N ARG A 82 26.01 3.22 3.07
CA ARG A 82 25.78 4.61 3.49
C ARG A 82 25.54 5.51 2.29
N VAL A 83 26.36 5.37 1.25
CA VAL A 83 26.17 6.11 -0.02
C VAL A 83 24.79 5.83 -0.62
N LEU A 84 24.31 4.58 -0.59
CA LEU A 84 22.96 4.26 -1.06
C LEU A 84 21.87 4.90 -0.19
N VAL A 85 22.03 4.87 1.13
CA VAL A 85 21.08 5.51 2.06
C VAL A 85 20.98 7.00 1.78
N ASP A 86 22.12 7.68 1.64
CA ASP A 86 22.16 9.12 1.35
C ASP A 86 21.40 9.42 0.05
N ALA A 87 21.66 8.66 -1.02
CA ALA A 87 20.99 8.81 -2.32
C ALA A 87 19.48 8.50 -2.30
N LEU A 88 18.98 7.71 -1.34
CA LEU A 88 17.55 7.42 -1.16
C LEU A 88 16.82 8.48 -0.31
N THR A 89 17.57 9.36 0.36
CA THR A 89 17.03 10.40 1.25
C THR A 89 17.09 11.81 0.66
N GLU A 90 17.76 11.99 -0.49
CA GLU A 90 17.70 13.20 -1.31
C GLU A 90 16.36 13.34 -2.05
#